data_AF-A0A7S1SDC8-F1
#
_entry.id   AF-A0A7S1SDC8-F1
#
_cell.length_a   1.000
_cell.length_b   1.000
_cell.length_c   1.000
_cell.angle_alpha   90.00
_cell.angle_beta   90.00
_cell.angle_gamma   90.00
#
_symmetry.space_group_name_H-M   'P 1'
#
loop_
_entity.id
_entity.type
_entity.pdbx_description
1 polymer ?
#
loop_
_entity_poly.entity_id
_entity_poly.type
_entity_poly.pdbx_seq_one_letter_code
_entity_poly.pdbx_strand_id
1 'polypeptide(L)'
;EERGEPDHGFLLASATQASFFLEPGATDAWGGLRPGVPKRLAVRKVAHGLHLRDGAFRDFAQSSGLARLVASLGWRQPRVAQTLYRLAPPFAPGVDRHQDSTTLYTEPPSCLGIWLALEDAAEASGCLRVRAGSHREPIRERLVRRNGTHGAGAGGM
;
A
#
# COMPACT_ATOMS: atom_id res chain seq x y z
N GLU A 1 -15.43 -23.65 -13.79
CA GLU A 1 -14.87 -23.42 -12.45
C GLU A 1 -15.31 -22.05 -11.96
N GLU A 2 -16.30 -22.00 -11.06
CA GLU A 2 -16.62 -20.77 -10.32
C GLU A 2 -15.45 -20.45 -9.39
N ARG A 3 -14.74 -19.36 -9.66
CA ARG A 3 -13.76 -18.83 -8.71
C ARG A 3 -14.56 -18.21 -7.56
N GLY A 4 -14.50 -18.81 -6.37
CA GLY A 4 -15.06 -18.21 -5.16
C GLY A 4 -14.52 -16.79 -4.96
N GLU A 5 -15.32 -15.95 -4.29
CA GLU A 5 -14.95 -14.55 -4.03
C GLU A 5 -13.61 -14.51 -3.25
N PRO A 6 -12.63 -13.68 -3.66
CA PRO A 6 -11.34 -13.63 -2.98
C PRO A 6 -11.49 -13.14 -1.53
N ASP A 7 -10.88 -13.87 -0.60
CA ASP A 7 -10.83 -13.47 0.82
C ASP A 7 -9.90 -12.25 1.01
N HIS A 8 -10.46 -11.17 1.55
CA HIS A 8 -9.75 -9.93 1.87
C HIS A 8 -9.51 -9.73 3.37
N GLY A 9 -9.84 -10.72 4.22
CA GLY A 9 -9.75 -10.64 5.67
C GLY A 9 -8.36 -10.28 6.18
N PHE A 10 -7.32 -10.96 5.68
CA PHE A 10 -5.93 -10.65 6.01
C PHE A 10 -5.54 -9.21 5.62
N LEU A 11 -5.91 -8.79 4.41
CA LEU A 11 -5.62 -7.45 3.91
C LEU A 11 -6.27 -6.38 4.80
N LEU A 12 -7.54 -6.56 5.17
CA LEU A 12 -8.24 -5.63 6.05
C LEU A 12 -7.66 -5.63 7.47
N ALA A 13 -7.34 -6.79 8.03
CA ALA A 13 -6.74 -6.90 9.36
C ALA A 13 -5.34 -6.25 9.44
N SER A 14 -4.60 -6.20 8.33
CA SER A 14 -3.26 -5.60 8.27
C SER A 14 -3.25 -4.07 8.41
N ALA A 15 -4.40 -3.39 8.36
CA ALA A 15 -4.50 -1.93 8.39
C ALA A 15 -3.83 -1.30 9.63
N THR A 16 -3.83 -1.99 10.77
CA THR A 16 -3.27 -1.51 12.05
C THR A 16 -2.07 -2.33 12.53
N GLN A 17 -1.53 -3.19 11.67
CA GLN A 17 -0.45 -4.12 12.00
C GLN A 17 0.75 -3.98 11.06
N ALA A 18 1.91 -4.48 11.49
CA ALA A 18 3.07 -4.69 10.63
C ALA A 18 3.00 -6.12 10.05
N SER A 19 2.16 -6.31 9.04
CA SER A 19 1.93 -7.60 8.39
C SER A 19 2.88 -7.80 7.21
N PHE A 20 3.29 -9.05 7.00
CA PHE A 20 4.17 -9.45 5.90
C PHE A 20 3.35 -9.90 4.71
N PHE A 21 3.63 -9.31 3.54
CA PHE A 21 3.07 -9.76 2.28
C PHE A 21 4.17 -10.44 1.49
N LEU A 22 3.88 -11.64 0.99
CA LEU A 22 4.87 -12.46 0.30
C LEU A 22 4.80 -12.26 -1.22
N GLU A 23 5.90 -12.54 -1.90
CA GLU A 23 5.97 -12.59 -3.36
C GLU A 23 5.06 -13.70 -3.91
N PRO A 24 4.38 -13.49 -5.05
CA PRO A 24 3.64 -14.55 -5.73
C PRO A 24 4.57 -15.75 -6.00
N GLY A 25 4.15 -16.94 -5.56
CA GLY A 25 4.94 -18.16 -5.72
C GLY A 25 5.98 -18.42 -4.63
N ALA A 26 6.14 -17.53 -3.64
CA ALA A 26 6.98 -17.81 -2.47
C ALA A 26 6.40 -18.94 -1.59
N THR A 27 5.08 -19.16 -1.64
CA THR A 27 4.38 -20.20 -0.87
C THR A 27 3.98 -21.41 -1.72
N ASP A 28 3.90 -22.57 -1.06
CA ASP A 28 3.30 -23.79 -1.61
C ASP A 28 1.76 -23.75 -1.54
N ALA A 29 1.12 -24.85 -1.96
CA ALA A 29 -0.33 -24.98 -1.98
C ALA A 29 -0.96 -25.01 -0.56
N TRP A 30 -0.17 -25.22 0.48
CA TRP A 30 -0.58 -25.31 1.87
C TRP A 30 -0.30 -24.02 2.66
N GLY A 31 0.23 -22.99 1.99
CA GLY A 31 0.62 -21.72 2.61
C GLY A 31 1.98 -21.74 3.30
N GLY A 32 2.73 -22.84 3.19
CA GLY A 32 4.10 -22.95 3.67
C GLY A 32 5.07 -22.21 2.74
N LEU A 33 6.18 -21.69 3.27
CA LEU A 33 7.26 -21.16 2.44
C LEU A 33 7.89 -22.28 1.61
N ARG A 34 8.03 -22.10 0.29
CA ARG A 34 8.62 -23.14 -0.57
C ARG A 34 10.07 -23.45 -0.18
N PRO A 35 10.48 -24.74 -0.23
CA PRO A 35 11.88 -25.12 -0.01
C PRO A 35 12.84 -24.35 -0.92
N GLY A 36 13.95 -23.88 -0.36
CA GLY A 36 14.98 -23.15 -1.10
C GLY A 36 14.71 -21.67 -1.33
N VAL A 37 13.51 -21.15 -1.04
CA VAL A 37 13.22 -19.70 -1.11
C VAL A 37 13.73 -19.02 0.17
N PRO A 38 14.74 -18.12 0.10
CA PRO A 38 15.19 -17.40 1.29
C PRO A 38 14.10 -16.45 1.79
N LYS A 39 13.85 -16.41 3.10
CA LYS A 39 12.82 -15.54 3.72
C LYS A 39 12.93 -14.07 3.26
N ARG A 40 14.15 -13.54 3.13
CA ARG A 40 14.40 -12.17 2.67
C ARG A 40 13.92 -11.88 1.24
N LEU A 41 13.89 -12.91 0.38
CA LEU A 41 13.39 -12.81 -1.00
C LEU A 41 11.91 -13.18 -1.10
N ALA A 42 11.36 -13.81 -0.06
CA ALA A 42 9.95 -14.16 0.00
C ALA A 42 9.07 -12.96 0.36
N VAL A 43 9.57 -11.99 1.13
CA VAL A 43 8.78 -10.82 1.56
C VAL A 43 8.86 -9.73 0.50
N ARG A 44 7.70 -9.36 -0.06
CA ARG A 44 7.58 -8.27 -1.05
C ARG A 44 7.39 -6.90 -0.39
N LYS A 45 6.65 -6.89 0.71
CA LYS A 45 6.37 -5.67 1.50
C LYS A 45 5.97 -6.00 2.93
N VAL A 46 6.25 -5.05 3.83
CA VAL A 46 5.72 -5.03 5.21
C VAL A 46 4.81 -3.81 5.35
N ALA A 47 3.58 -4.03 5.80
CA ALA A 47 2.54 -3.00 5.80
C ALA A 47 1.38 -3.40 6.74
N HIS A 48 0.44 -2.54 7.13
CA HIS A 48 0.27 -1.13 6.76
C HIS A 48 0.52 -0.17 7.94
N GLY A 49 0.70 -0.72 9.15
CA GLY A 49 0.80 0.02 10.41
C GLY A 49 2.21 0.05 11.02
N LEU A 50 3.29 0.08 10.23
CA LEU A 50 4.66 0.23 10.77
C LEU A 50 4.82 1.50 11.61
N HIS A 51 4.21 2.63 11.23
CA HIS A 51 4.18 3.87 12.02
C HIS A 51 3.46 3.73 13.38
N LEU A 52 2.67 2.68 13.59
CA LEU A 52 1.98 2.42 14.86
C LEU A 52 2.84 1.61 15.83
N ARG A 53 4.03 1.16 15.43
CA ARG A 53 4.96 0.38 16.27
C ARG A 53 6.16 1.25 16.65
N ASP A 54 6.80 0.94 17.76
CA ASP A 54 8.00 1.67 18.18
C ASP A 54 9.15 1.43 17.19
N GLY A 55 9.98 2.45 17.00
CA GLY A 55 11.15 2.42 16.12
C GLY A 55 11.06 3.37 14.92
N ALA A 56 11.98 3.18 13.96
CA ALA A 56 12.31 4.17 12.95
C ALA A 56 11.12 4.70 12.11
N PHE A 57 10.14 3.85 11.80
CA PHE A 57 8.96 4.28 11.02
C PHE A 57 8.06 5.24 11.81
N ARG A 58 7.87 5.00 13.10
CA ARG A 58 7.15 5.91 14.00
C ARG A 58 7.95 7.19 14.23
N ASP A 59 9.23 7.05 14.51
CA ASP A 59 10.12 8.20 14.76
C ASP A 59 10.15 9.14 13.55
N PHE A 60 10.27 8.59 12.34
CA PHE A 60 10.18 9.37 11.11
C PHE A 60 8.80 10.01 10.92
N ALA A 61 7.72 9.23 11.09
CA ALA A 61 6.34 9.70 10.95
C ALA A 61 5.99 10.84 11.93
N GLN A 62 6.63 10.87 13.10
CA GLN A 62 6.44 11.89 14.14
C GLN A 62 7.51 12.98 14.12
N SER A 63 8.46 12.91 13.18
CA SER A 63 9.57 13.86 13.12
C SER A 63 9.12 15.29 12.80
N SER A 64 9.77 16.26 13.42
CA SER A 64 9.55 17.69 13.12
C SER A 64 9.93 18.05 11.69
N GLY A 65 10.87 17.30 11.08
CA GLY A 65 11.23 17.45 9.66
C GLY A 65 10.05 17.12 8.74
N LEU A 66 9.43 15.95 8.93
CA LEU A 66 8.27 15.56 8.15
C LEU A 66 7.08 16.50 8.40
N ALA A 67 6.83 16.88 9.65
CA ALA A 67 5.77 17.81 10.00
C ALA A 67 5.92 19.16 9.27
N ARG A 68 7.14 19.72 9.24
CA ARG A 68 7.43 20.97 8.51
C ARG A 68 7.29 20.82 7.00
N LEU A 69 7.79 19.72 6.43
CA LEU A 69 7.66 19.43 5.00
C LEU A 69 6.19 19.40 4.58
N VAL A 70 5.38 18.62 5.28
CA VAL A 70 3.95 18.46 4.96
C VAL A 70 3.18 19.77 5.16
N ALA A 71 3.52 20.55 6.20
CA ALA A 71 2.97 21.89 6.39
C ALA A 71 3.34 22.84 5.23
N SER A 72 4.57 22.82 4.74
CA SER A 72 4.99 23.65 3.60
C SER A 72 4.29 23.30 2.29
N LEU A 73 3.80 22.06 2.16
CA LEU A 73 2.99 21.61 1.03
C LEU A 73 1.50 21.99 1.16
N GLY A 74 1.09 22.58 2.29
CA GLY A 74 -0.27 23.07 2.53
C GLY A 74 -1.15 22.16 3.39
N TRP A 75 -0.63 21.05 3.92
CA TRP A 75 -1.40 20.15 4.77
C TRP A 75 -1.41 20.65 6.23
N ARG A 76 -2.59 21.01 6.72
CA ARG A 76 -2.77 21.66 8.04
C ARG A 76 -2.85 20.69 9.20
N GLN A 77 -3.54 19.57 9.02
CA GLN A 77 -3.76 18.55 10.05
C GLN A 77 -3.46 17.15 9.49
N PRO A 78 -2.22 16.90 9.03
CA PRO A 78 -1.91 15.61 8.43
C PRO A 78 -2.13 14.47 9.41
N ARG A 79 -2.57 13.33 8.87
CA ARG A 79 -2.70 12.05 9.57
C ARG A 79 -1.99 11.00 8.72
N VAL A 80 -1.23 10.14 9.36
CA VAL A 80 -0.59 9.01 8.69
C VAL A 80 -1.64 7.92 8.55
N ALA A 81 -2.16 7.74 7.34
CA ALA A 81 -3.15 6.70 7.06
C ALA A 81 -2.50 5.32 6.90
N GLN A 82 -1.26 5.28 6.40
CA GLN A 82 -0.57 4.04 6.04
C GLN A 82 0.95 4.26 5.97
N THR A 83 1.70 3.21 6.28
CA THR A 83 3.13 3.06 5.99
C THR A 83 3.40 1.73 5.31
N LEU A 84 4.32 1.74 4.35
CA LEU A 84 4.73 0.56 3.60
C LEU A 84 6.25 0.50 3.56
N TYR A 85 6.82 -0.67 3.82
CA TYR A 85 8.20 -0.98 3.50
C TYR A 85 8.22 -1.94 2.31
N ARG A 86 8.65 -1.47 1.14
CA ARG A 86 8.72 -2.27 -0.10
C ARG A 86 10.13 -2.85 -0.22
N LEU A 87 10.21 -4.17 -0.41
CA LEU A 87 11.43 -4.83 -0.80
C LEU A 87 11.33 -5.14 -2.30
N ALA A 88 12.36 -4.74 -3.04
CA ALA A 88 12.43 -4.93 -4.49
C ALA A 88 13.78 -5.60 -4.84
N PRO A 89 13.90 -6.93 -4.65
CA PRO A 89 15.07 -7.64 -5.16
C PRO A 89 15.20 -7.46 -6.70
N PRO A 90 16.39 -7.70 -7.30
CA PRO A 90 16.66 -7.45 -8.73
C PRO A 90 15.72 -8.11 -9.75
N PHE A 91 14.84 -9.02 -9.32
CA PHE A 91 13.88 -9.75 -10.14
C PHE A 91 12.42 -9.54 -9.70
N ALA A 92 12.18 -8.64 -8.75
CA ALA A 92 10.83 -8.34 -8.31
C ALA A 92 10.03 -7.74 -9.47
N PRO A 93 8.78 -8.18 -9.67
CA PRO A 93 7.91 -7.53 -10.63
C PRO A 93 7.67 -6.07 -10.21
N GLY A 94 7.58 -5.19 -11.22
CA GLY A 94 7.20 -3.81 -11.03
C GLY A 94 5.80 -3.67 -10.43
N VAL A 95 5.46 -2.44 -10.02
CA VAL A 95 4.10 -2.10 -9.60
C VAL A 95 3.36 -1.50 -10.78
N ASP A 96 2.16 -2.01 -11.06
CA ASP A 96 1.31 -1.48 -12.13
C ASP A 96 0.97 -0.01 -11.91
N ARG A 97 0.67 0.70 -13.00
CA ARG A 97 0.18 2.08 -12.95
C ARG A 97 -1.07 2.17 -12.07
N HIS A 98 -1.07 3.10 -11.12
CA HIS A 98 -2.18 3.29 -10.20
C HIS A 98 -2.28 4.75 -9.72
N GLN A 99 -3.36 5.05 -9.00
CA GLN A 99 -3.54 6.25 -8.20
C GLN A 99 -3.74 5.79 -6.75
N ASP A 100 -3.00 6.34 -5.78
CA ASP A 100 -3.15 5.92 -4.37
C ASP A 100 -4.57 6.11 -3.86
N SER A 101 -5.26 7.16 -4.33
CA SER A 101 -6.67 7.44 -4.01
C SER A 101 -7.65 6.36 -4.49
N THR A 102 -7.21 5.36 -5.28
CA THR A 102 -8.01 4.18 -5.59
C THR A 102 -8.27 3.34 -4.34
N THR A 103 -7.33 3.29 -3.39
CA THR A 103 -7.47 2.55 -2.13
C THR A 103 -7.54 3.47 -0.90
N LEU A 104 -6.98 4.68 -0.99
CA LEU A 104 -6.95 5.70 0.07
C LEU A 104 -7.78 6.93 -0.31
N TYR A 105 -9.05 6.70 -0.67
CA TYR A 105 -9.95 7.76 -1.11
C TYR A 105 -10.32 8.74 0.02
N THR A 106 -10.42 10.03 -0.32
CA THR A 106 -10.95 11.10 0.53
C THR A 106 -11.80 12.05 -0.30
N GLU A 107 -12.76 12.73 0.34
CA GLU A 107 -13.62 13.73 -0.28
C GLU A 107 -13.52 15.06 0.50
N PRO A 108 -12.92 16.12 -0.06
CA PRO A 108 -12.18 16.16 -1.33
C PRO A 108 -10.85 15.37 -1.28
N PRO A 109 -10.24 15.03 -2.44
CA PRO A 109 -8.96 14.34 -2.47
C PRO A 109 -7.86 15.08 -1.70
N SER A 110 -7.27 14.41 -0.72
CA SER A 110 -6.25 14.97 0.18
C SER A 110 -5.07 14.04 0.47
N CYS A 111 -4.99 12.89 -0.21
CA CYS A 111 -3.92 11.93 -0.01
C CYS A 111 -2.58 12.48 -0.53
N LEU A 112 -1.54 12.44 0.31
CA LEU A 112 -0.16 12.79 -0.04
C LEU A 112 0.72 11.56 0.20
N GLY A 113 1.35 11.06 -0.87
CA GLY A 113 2.35 10.00 -0.79
C GLY A 113 3.75 10.57 -0.52
N ILE A 114 4.44 10.04 0.49
CA ILE A 114 5.85 10.31 0.73
C ILE A 114 6.61 9.01 0.50
N TRP A 115 7.51 9.03 -0.49
CA TRP A 115 8.35 7.88 -0.84
C TRP A 115 9.81 8.21 -0.54
N LEU A 116 10.48 7.30 0.18
CA LEU A 116 11.87 7.44 0.58
C LEU A 116 12.69 6.30 -0.02
N ALA A 117 13.75 6.65 -0.74
CA ALA A 117 14.76 5.69 -1.16
C ALA A 117 15.61 5.29 0.06
N LEU A 118 15.55 4.03 0.49
CA LEU A 118 16.50 3.50 1.49
C LEU A 118 17.76 2.93 0.84
N GLU A 119 17.68 2.64 -0.46
CA GLU A 119 18.76 2.20 -1.34
C GLU A 119 18.62 2.96 -2.67
N ASP A 120 19.67 2.97 -3.49
CA ASP A 120 19.67 3.65 -4.79
C ASP A 120 18.55 3.13 -5.71
N ALA A 121 17.69 4.06 -6.14
CA ALA A 121 16.57 3.76 -7.03
C ALA A 121 16.86 4.26 -8.45
N ALA A 122 17.45 3.37 -9.25
CA ALA A 122 17.71 3.56 -10.66
C ALA A 122 16.68 2.81 -11.52
N GLU A 123 16.63 3.08 -12.82
CA GLU A 123 15.73 2.36 -13.72
C GLU A 123 15.93 0.84 -13.67
N ALA A 124 17.19 0.39 -13.60
CA ALA A 124 17.55 -1.02 -13.50
C ALA A 124 17.12 -1.68 -12.18
N SER A 125 16.95 -0.91 -11.10
CA SER A 125 16.48 -1.39 -9.79
C SER A 125 14.99 -1.12 -9.54
N GLY A 126 14.25 -0.64 -10.55
CA GLY A 126 12.82 -0.42 -10.45
C GLY A 126 12.43 0.90 -9.78
N CYS A 127 13.11 2.01 -10.12
CA CYS A 127 12.73 3.34 -9.65
C CYS A 127 11.28 3.71 -9.99
N LEU A 128 10.74 4.69 -9.24
CA LEU A 128 9.42 5.22 -9.54
C LEU A 128 9.39 5.88 -10.94
N ARG A 129 8.24 5.76 -11.60
CA ARG A 129 7.90 6.50 -12.81
C ARG A 129 6.57 7.19 -12.59
N VAL A 130 6.51 8.48 -12.89
CA VAL A 130 5.30 9.30 -12.74
C VAL A 130 4.98 9.97 -14.06
N ARG A 131 3.69 9.98 -14.45
CA ARG A 131 3.21 10.80 -15.56
C ARG A 131 2.93 12.21 -15.05
N ALA A 132 3.78 13.17 -15.39
CA ALA A 132 3.59 14.56 -14.96
C ALA A 132 2.20 15.10 -15.35
N GLY A 133 1.57 15.84 -14.44
CA GLY A 133 0.22 16.41 -14.63
C GLY A 133 -0.95 15.44 -14.42
N SER A 134 -0.73 14.12 -14.32
CA SER A 134 -1.81 13.13 -14.19
C SER A 134 -2.65 13.25 -12.91
N HIS A 135 -2.15 13.93 -11.88
CA HIS A 135 -2.87 14.22 -10.64
C HIS A 135 -4.08 15.16 -10.83
N ARG A 136 -4.21 15.82 -11.99
CA ARG A 136 -5.36 16.67 -12.35
C ARG A 136 -6.48 15.89 -13.04
N GLU A 137 -6.21 14.65 -13.41
CA GLU A 137 -7.21 13.77 -14.02
C GLU A 137 -8.11 13.17 -12.92
N PRO A 138 -9.35 12.76 -13.26
CA PRO A 138 -10.21 12.06 -12.32
C PRO A 138 -9.56 10.78 -11.78
N ILE A 139 -9.97 10.39 -10.57
CA ILE A 139 -9.67 9.07 -10.02
C ILE A 139 -10.41 8.03 -10.87
N ARG A 140 -9.66 7.11 -11.48
CA ARG A 140 -10.20 6.14 -12.44
C ARG A 140 -10.99 5.01 -11.82
N GLU A 141 -10.62 4.63 -10.61
CA GLU A 141 -11.19 3.50 -9.88
C GLU A 141 -11.17 3.79 -8.39
N ARG A 142 -12.19 3.35 -7.66
CA ARG A 142 -12.25 3.41 -6.20
C ARG A 142 -12.64 2.04 -5.67
N LEU A 143 -11.77 1.45 -4.84
CA LEU A 143 -12.09 0.24 -4.09
C LEU A 143 -12.88 0.63 -2.84
N VAL A 144 -14.07 0.07 -2.70
CA VAL A 144 -14.95 0.30 -1.56
C VAL A 144 -15.17 -1.02 -0.85
N ARG A 145 -15.01 -1.03 0.47
CA ARG A 145 -15.34 -2.21 1.28
C ARG A 145 -16.84 -2.48 1.13
N ARG A 146 -17.19 -3.67 0.65
CA ARG A 146 -18.59 -4.13 0.67
C ARG A 146 -18.99 -4.28 2.14
N ASN A 147 -19.96 -3.49 2.59
CA ASN A 147 -20.60 -3.73 3.88
C ASN A 147 -21.29 -5.09 3.79
N GLY A 148 -21.15 -5.94 4.82
CA GLY A 148 -21.60 -7.34 4.81
C GLY A 148 -23.11 -7.58 4.73
N THR A 149 -23.87 -6.74 4.04
CA THR A 149 -25.26 -7.02 3.69
C THR A 149 -25.28 -7.83 2.40
N HIS A 150 -25.55 -9.13 2.52
CA HIS A 150 -26.19 -9.87 1.42
C HIS A 150 -27.40 -9.06 0.93
N GLY A 151 -27.57 -9.02 -0.38
CA GLY A 151 -28.49 -8.11 -1.05
C GLY A 151 -29.92 -8.15 -0.49
N ALA A 152 -30.43 -6.97 -0.14
CA ALA A 152 -31.82 -6.65 -0.41
C ALA A 152 -31.78 -5.71 -1.61
N GLY A 153 -32.26 -6.19 -2.76
CA GLY A 153 -32.50 -5.34 -3.91
C GLY A 153 -33.46 -4.22 -3.50
N ALA A 154 -33.06 -2.97 -3.72
CA ALA A 154 -33.98 -1.88 -3.85
C ALA A 154 -33.99 -1.50 -5.34
N GLY A 155 -34.96 -2.06 -6.06
CA GLY A 155 -35.45 -1.46 -7.29
C GLY A 155 -36.27 -0.20 -6.97
N GLY A 156 -36.32 0.71 -7.94
CA GLY A 156 -37.15 1.92 -7.95
C GLY A 156 -36.38 3.17 -7.51
N MET A 157 -36.31 4.26 -8.28
CA MET A 157 -37.02 4.67 -9.51
C MET A 157 -36.04 5.27 -10.53
#